data_AF-A0A3B8RZM2-F1
#
_entry.id   AF-A0A3B8RZM2-F1
#
_cell.length_a   1.000
_cell.length_b   1.000
_cell.length_c   1.000
_cell.angle_alpha   90.00
_cell.angle_beta   90.00
_cell.angle_gamma   90.00
#
_symmetry.space_group_name_H-M   'P 1'
#
loop_
_entity.id
_entity.type
_entity.pdbx_description
1 polymer ?
#
loop_
_entity_poly.entity_id
_entity_poly.type
_entity_poly.pdbx_seq_one_letter_code
_entity_poly.pdbx_strand_id
1 'polypeptide(L)'
;MNSADDIYARLEYFSDMGLPIAATEFEMKDDKITDEFDRAVMTERVMTTYFSHSAVTDIMAFTFMQDQGRTDARHLVNLAGEPNLRGKIWLYLTKKYWTTHVVSQLDRNGQHVLDGFKGNYRATVSRAGELDQIIDFTFEEGVGNIVIQLNSSDPFTITGIASTSINENTAYTGATPSFDDPLSIVNLPLDWSKSGADAALFTLSSTGVLSMGAKDFESTQDANSNNSYEVTLTATEQGGNTASASIEVTINDIVSEPFSPPAISTTAGAPVSSAISAGGLTFIRPPSNNELTCGGSTIDAFTGLRYCNISHADALAYCAGLEGGYRMPSEAELQANLLPLFSDDTIRTTHQWPTDKSYWSITPGTIADRVRVLRYTPSIGLINWNPTSSLRAVCVRP
;
A
#
# COMPACT_ATOMS: atom_id res chain seq x y z
N MET A 1 39.71 -25.74 -48.01
CA MET A 1 39.11 -25.80 -46.67
C MET A 1 38.94 -27.27 -46.32
N ASN A 2 39.26 -27.68 -45.09
CA ASN A 2 38.98 -29.06 -44.67
C ASN A 2 37.46 -29.30 -44.69
N SER A 3 37.05 -30.50 -45.10
CA SER A 3 35.65 -30.91 -44.99
C SER A 3 35.26 -31.09 -43.50
N ALA A 4 33.96 -31.17 -43.21
CA ALA A 4 33.50 -31.51 -41.87
C ALA A 4 34.04 -32.89 -41.45
N ASP A 5 34.04 -33.85 -42.38
CA ASP A 5 34.57 -35.20 -42.17
C ASP A 5 36.06 -35.20 -41.82
N ASP A 6 36.87 -34.38 -42.50
CA ASP A 6 38.30 -34.24 -42.19
C ASP A 6 38.56 -33.66 -40.79
N ILE A 7 37.70 -32.73 -40.36
CA ILE A 7 37.79 -32.13 -39.01
C ILE A 7 37.37 -33.16 -37.97
N TYR A 8 36.24 -33.84 -38.20
CA TYR A 8 35.70 -34.85 -37.31
C TYR A 8 36.68 -36.01 -37.13
N ALA A 9 37.27 -36.53 -38.22
CA ALA A 9 38.28 -37.60 -38.17
C ALA A 9 39.52 -37.22 -37.35
N ARG A 10 39.89 -35.94 -37.30
CA ARG A 10 40.99 -35.46 -36.44
C ARG A 10 40.58 -35.41 -34.97
N LEU A 11 39.34 -35.00 -34.68
CA LEU A 11 38.81 -35.03 -33.32
C LEU A 11 38.77 -36.46 -32.80
N GLU A 12 38.31 -37.41 -33.62
CA GLU A 12 38.30 -38.84 -33.30
C GLU A 12 39.70 -39.36 -32.94
N TYR A 13 40.70 -39.04 -33.77
CA TYR A 13 42.10 -39.41 -33.52
C TYR A 13 42.62 -38.92 -32.15
N PHE A 14 42.23 -37.71 -31.71
CA PHE A 14 42.61 -37.22 -30.38
C PHE A 14 41.75 -37.82 -29.27
N SER A 15 40.49 -38.16 -29.57
CA SER A 15 39.56 -38.75 -28.61
C SER A 15 39.97 -40.16 -28.16
N ASP A 16 40.74 -40.89 -28.99
CA ASP A 16 41.34 -42.20 -28.64
C ASP A 16 42.21 -42.14 -27.37
N MET A 17 42.67 -40.94 -26.98
CA MET A 17 43.44 -40.74 -25.75
C MET A 17 42.57 -40.73 -24.48
N GLY A 18 41.24 -40.73 -24.61
CA GLY A 18 40.28 -40.74 -23.49
C GLY A 18 40.25 -39.45 -22.69
N LEU A 19 40.74 -38.34 -23.25
CA LEU A 19 40.77 -37.02 -22.61
C LEU A 19 39.80 -36.06 -23.31
N PRO A 20 39.21 -35.10 -22.58
CA PRO A 20 38.38 -34.07 -23.18
C PRO A 20 39.21 -33.16 -24.09
N ILE A 21 38.57 -32.67 -25.16
CA ILE A 21 39.16 -31.82 -26.18
C ILE A 21 38.60 -30.40 -26.00
N ALA A 22 39.49 -29.43 -25.85
CA ALA A 22 39.15 -28.01 -25.86
C ALA A 22 39.71 -27.35 -27.13
N ALA A 23 38.86 -26.63 -27.87
CA ALA A 23 39.28 -25.79 -28.99
C ALA A 23 39.76 -24.44 -28.44
N THR A 24 41.04 -24.30 -28.17
CA THR A 24 41.56 -23.14 -27.41
C THR A 24 41.76 -21.87 -28.26
N GLU A 25 41.91 -21.99 -29.57
CA GLU A 25 42.20 -20.84 -30.44
C GLU A 25 41.34 -20.88 -31.71
N PHE A 26 40.02 -20.83 -31.54
CA PHE A 26 39.11 -20.83 -32.68
C PHE A 26 39.15 -19.46 -33.40
N GLU A 27 39.83 -19.42 -34.55
CA GLU A 27 39.89 -18.26 -35.45
C GLU A 27 39.54 -18.65 -36.89
N MET A 28 38.91 -17.73 -37.61
CA MET A 28 38.96 -17.70 -39.07
C MET A 28 39.72 -16.44 -39.46
N LYS A 29 40.81 -16.54 -40.22
CA LYS A 29 41.58 -15.38 -40.69
C LYS A 29 41.31 -15.11 -42.16
N ASP A 30 41.61 -13.90 -42.58
CA ASP A 30 41.54 -13.46 -43.97
C ASP A 30 42.76 -13.83 -44.81
N ASP A 31 43.71 -14.59 -44.27
CA ASP A 31 44.94 -15.03 -44.96
C ASP A 31 44.70 -16.13 -45.99
N LYS A 32 43.75 -17.03 -45.74
CA LYS A 32 43.37 -18.16 -46.61
C LYS A 32 41.94 -18.09 -47.10
N ILE A 33 41.06 -17.43 -46.34
CA ILE A 33 39.64 -17.28 -46.67
C ILE A 33 39.36 -15.78 -46.67
N THR A 34 39.52 -15.14 -47.82
CA THR A 34 39.51 -13.67 -47.94
C THR A 34 38.09 -13.09 -47.88
N ASP A 35 37.09 -13.83 -48.35
CA ASP A 35 35.69 -13.42 -48.30
C ASP A 35 35.07 -13.64 -46.91
N GLU A 36 34.33 -12.65 -46.40
CA GLU A 36 33.72 -12.72 -45.05
C GLU A 36 32.55 -13.70 -44.98
N PHE A 37 31.80 -13.88 -46.06
CA PHE A 37 30.73 -14.85 -46.11
C PHE A 37 31.30 -16.27 -46.05
N ASP A 38 32.35 -16.56 -46.82
CA ASP A 38 33.04 -17.85 -46.77
C ASP A 38 33.63 -18.14 -45.38
N ARG A 39 34.17 -17.11 -44.70
CA ARG A 39 34.62 -17.24 -43.30
C ARG A 39 33.46 -17.56 -42.36
N ALA A 40 32.30 -16.94 -42.54
CA ALA A 40 31.11 -17.22 -41.72
C ALA A 40 30.58 -18.65 -41.94
N VAL A 41 30.54 -19.13 -43.18
CA VAL A 41 30.19 -20.53 -43.51
C VAL A 41 31.18 -21.50 -42.88
N MET A 42 32.48 -21.18 -42.91
CA MET A 42 33.48 -22.02 -42.24
C MET A 42 33.37 -21.96 -40.72
N THR A 43 33.03 -20.80 -40.15
CA THR A 43 32.73 -20.71 -38.72
C THR A 43 31.59 -21.65 -38.35
N GLU A 44 30.48 -21.62 -39.09
CA GLU A 44 29.34 -22.52 -38.85
C GLU A 44 29.75 -24.00 -38.91
N ARG A 45 30.45 -24.39 -39.98
CA ARG A 45 30.87 -25.77 -40.21
C ARG A 45 31.77 -26.29 -39.11
N VAL A 46 32.83 -25.55 -38.77
CA VAL A 46 33.81 -26.00 -37.78
C VAL A 46 33.17 -26.04 -36.40
N MET A 47 32.44 -24.99 -36.01
CA MET A 47 31.73 -24.95 -34.74
C MET A 47 30.74 -26.11 -34.59
N THR A 48 29.94 -26.39 -35.62
CA THR A 48 28.96 -27.50 -35.62
C THR A 48 29.65 -28.86 -35.55
N THR A 49 30.76 -29.04 -36.27
CA THR A 49 31.53 -30.29 -36.22
C THR A 49 32.10 -30.52 -34.82
N TYR A 50 32.66 -29.49 -34.19
CA TYR A 50 33.17 -29.57 -32.82
C TYR A 50 32.05 -29.86 -31.83
N PHE A 51 30.92 -29.15 -31.92
CA PHE A 51 29.75 -29.38 -31.07
C PHE A 51 29.17 -30.80 -31.22
N SER A 52 29.27 -31.40 -32.40
CA SER A 52 28.75 -32.76 -32.65
C SER A 52 29.61 -33.88 -32.05
N HIS A 53 30.85 -33.60 -31.64
CA HIS A 53 31.78 -34.61 -31.18
C HIS A 53 31.77 -34.72 -29.64
N SER A 54 31.49 -35.91 -29.10
CA SER A 54 31.27 -36.13 -27.67
C SER A 54 32.47 -35.80 -26.78
N ALA A 55 33.70 -35.96 -27.29
CA ALA A 55 34.92 -35.60 -26.56
C ALA A 55 35.19 -34.08 -26.49
N VAL A 56 34.52 -33.23 -27.29
CA VAL A 56 34.75 -31.78 -27.26
C VAL A 56 33.94 -31.16 -26.14
N THR A 57 34.62 -30.53 -25.20
CA THR A 57 33.99 -29.89 -24.03
C THR A 57 33.91 -28.37 -24.17
N ASP A 58 34.86 -27.76 -24.90
CA ASP A 58 35.02 -26.31 -24.93
C ASP A 58 35.37 -25.81 -26.33
N ILE A 59 34.81 -24.65 -26.71
CA ILE A 59 35.24 -23.88 -27.88
C ILE A 59 35.50 -22.44 -27.44
N MET A 60 36.76 -22.04 -27.45
CA MET A 60 37.22 -20.70 -27.10
C MET A 60 37.51 -19.89 -28.36
N ALA A 61 36.80 -18.78 -28.53
CA ALA A 61 37.04 -17.84 -29.62
C ALA A 61 38.38 -17.12 -29.44
N PHE A 62 39.19 -17.12 -30.49
CA PHE A 62 40.40 -16.34 -30.58
C PHE A 62 40.51 -15.75 -31.98
N THR A 63 40.58 -14.44 -32.21
CA THR A 63 40.50 -13.33 -31.25
C THR A 63 39.04 -12.88 -31.12
N PHE A 64 38.55 -12.63 -29.90
CA PHE A 64 37.16 -12.20 -29.71
C PHE A 64 36.94 -10.74 -30.17
N MET A 65 37.71 -9.80 -29.61
CA MET A 65 37.62 -8.36 -29.92
C MET A 65 38.61 -7.93 -30.99
N GLN A 66 38.23 -6.92 -31.76
CA GLN A 66 39.13 -6.25 -32.70
C GLN A 66 40.28 -5.55 -31.97
N ASP A 67 41.47 -5.63 -32.56
CA ASP A 67 42.69 -4.93 -32.12
C ASP A 67 43.01 -3.80 -33.10
N GLN A 68 43.24 -2.58 -32.59
CA GLN A 68 43.60 -1.40 -33.39
C GLN A 68 44.98 -1.52 -34.05
N GLY A 69 45.90 -2.31 -33.49
CA GLY A 69 47.25 -2.51 -34.00
C GLY A 69 47.33 -3.51 -35.15
N ARG A 70 46.19 -4.08 -35.58
CA ARG A 70 46.13 -5.17 -36.54
C ARG A 70 45.28 -4.80 -37.74
N THR A 71 45.73 -5.21 -38.93
CA THR A 71 45.02 -4.99 -40.21
C THR A 71 44.27 -6.23 -40.69
N ASP A 72 44.48 -7.38 -40.06
CA ASP A 72 43.91 -8.66 -40.48
C ASP A 72 42.57 -8.98 -39.79
N ALA A 73 41.61 -9.48 -40.56
CA ALA A 73 40.22 -9.69 -40.14
C ALA A 73 40.02 -11.03 -39.40
N ARG A 74 40.44 -11.09 -38.12
CA ARG A 74 40.31 -12.28 -37.25
C ARG A 74 39.31 -12.18 -36.10
N HIS A 75 38.89 -10.96 -35.75
CA HIS A 75 38.01 -10.72 -34.61
C HIS A 75 36.59 -11.23 -34.89
N LEU A 76 35.78 -11.45 -33.85
CA LEU A 76 34.33 -11.68 -33.98
C LEU A 76 33.53 -10.40 -33.74
N VAL A 77 34.04 -9.51 -32.89
CA VAL A 77 33.37 -8.28 -32.46
C VAL A 77 34.28 -7.09 -32.73
N ASN A 78 33.76 -6.07 -33.39
CA ASN A 78 34.51 -4.85 -33.70
C ASN A 78 34.69 -3.97 -32.44
N LEU A 79 35.48 -2.89 -32.56
CA LEU A 79 35.71 -1.97 -31.43
C LEU A 79 34.46 -1.21 -30.97
N ALA A 80 33.39 -1.18 -31.79
CA ALA A 80 32.09 -0.61 -31.42
C ALA A 80 31.18 -1.63 -30.70
N GLY A 81 31.66 -2.87 -30.47
CA GLY A 81 30.87 -3.93 -29.83
C GLY A 81 29.93 -4.66 -30.78
N GLU A 82 30.05 -4.45 -32.09
CA GLU A 82 29.18 -5.07 -33.08
C GLU A 82 29.79 -6.38 -33.61
N PRO A 83 29.04 -7.49 -33.61
CA PRO A 83 29.51 -8.74 -34.18
C PRO A 83 29.53 -8.67 -35.72
N ASN A 84 30.62 -9.14 -36.32
CA ASN A 84 30.68 -9.40 -37.76
C ASN A 84 29.89 -10.67 -38.14
N LEU A 85 29.96 -11.13 -39.39
CA LEU A 85 29.15 -12.28 -39.83
C LEU A 85 29.49 -13.55 -39.03
N ARG A 86 30.77 -13.81 -38.77
CA ARG A 86 31.18 -14.95 -37.92
C ARG A 86 30.69 -14.82 -36.48
N GLY A 87 30.77 -13.63 -35.90
CA GLY A 87 30.21 -13.34 -34.56
C GLY A 87 28.70 -13.56 -34.51
N LYS A 88 27.98 -13.18 -35.57
CA LYS A 88 26.53 -13.43 -35.70
C LYS A 88 26.21 -14.91 -35.85
N ILE A 89 26.99 -15.67 -36.60
CA ILE A 89 26.86 -17.14 -36.69
C ILE A 89 27.12 -17.79 -35.34
N TRP A 90 28.16 -17.38 -34.62
CA TRP A 90 28.44 -17.88 -33.27
C TRP A 90 27.24 -17.69 -32.34
N LEU A 91 26.66 -16.48 -32.32
CA LEU A 91 25.48 -16.17 -31.52
C LEU A 91 24.25 -16.96 -31.98
N TYR A 92 24.03 -17.08 -33.29
CA TYR A 92 22.93 -17.87 -33.83
C TYR A 92 23.01 -19.33 -33.38
N LEU A 93 24.18 -19.95 -33.53
CA LEU A 93 24.41 -21.33 -33.13
C LEU A 93 24.19 -21.51 -31.63
N THR A 94 24.89 -20.72 -30.80
CA THR A 94 24.90 -20.94 -29.34
C THR A 94 23.66 -20.43 -28.59
N LYS A 95 22.93 -19.46 -29.14
CA LYS A 95 21.75 -18.87 -28.46
C LYS A 95 20.42 -19.29 -29.06
N LYS A 96 20.39 -19.73 -30.32
CA LYS A 96 19.14 -20.00 -31.03
C LYS A 96 19.06 -21.39 -31.66
N TYR A 97 20.15 -21.90 -32.22
CA TYR A 97 20.11 -23.17 -32.95
C TYR A 97 20.38 -24.37 -32.03
N TRP A 98 21.39 -24.29 -31.17
CA TRP A 98 21.75 -25.32 -30.17
C TRP A 98 21.03 -25.13 -28.85
N THR A 99 19.77 -24.72 -28.91
CA THR A 99 18.89 -24.57 -27.76
C THR A 99 17.55 -25.17 -28.11
N THR A 100 16.93 -25.87 -27.15
CA THR A 100 15.60 -26.44 -27.35
C THR A 100 14.58 -25.60 -26.59
N HIS A 101 13.59 -25.07 -27.33
CA HIS A 101 12.46 -24.33 -26.78
C HIS A 101 11.17 -24.98 -27.28
N VAL A 102 10.43 -25.63 -26.39
CA VAL A 102 9.21 -26.36 -26.73
C VAL A 102 8.10 -25.92 -25.79
N VAL A 103 6.93 -25.64 -26.36
CA VAL A 103 5.67 -25.47 -25.65
C VAL A 103 4.69 -26.47 -26.24
N SER A 104 4.26 -27.43 -25.44
CA SER A 104 3.39 -28.51 -25.88
C SER A 104 2.41 -28.91 -24.77
N GLN A 105 1.36 -29.62 -25.16
CA GLN A 105 0.47 -30.27 -24.22
C GLN A 105 0.95 -31.71 -23.99
N LEU A 106 0.92 -32.15 -22.75
CA LEU A 106 1.15 -33.55 -22.42
C LEU A 106 -0.01 -34.40 -22.95
N ASP A 107 0.26 -35.66 -23.29
CA ASP A 107 -0.80 -36.58 -23.69
C ASP A 107 -1.69 -37.01 -22.49
N ARG A 108 -2.65 -37.89 -22.74
CA ARG A 108 -3.59 -38.36 -21.70
C ARG A 108 -2.92 -39.14 -20.57
N ASN A 109 -1.69 -39.61 -20.77
CA ASN A 109 -0.89 -40.30 -19.77
C ASN A 109 0.13 -39.34 -19.10
N GLY A 110 0.11 -38.05 -19.42
CA GLY A 110 1.07 -37.07 -18.93
C GLY A 110 2.44 -37.15 -19.61
N GLN A 111 2.52 -37.71 -20.83
CA GLN A 111 3.80 -37.94 -21.52
C GLN A 111 4.00 -36.96 -22.69
N HIS A 112 5.27 -36.64 -22.94
CA HIS A 112 5.71 -35.90 -24.13
C HIS A 112 7.09 -36.40 -24.57
N VAL A 113 7.28 -36.54 -25.88
CA VAL A 113 8.58 -36.87 -26.47
C VAL A 113 9.29 -35.56 -26.80
N LEU A 114 10.48 -35.38 -26.23
CA LEU A 114 11.31 -34.20 -26.44
C LEU A 114 12.59 -34.59 -27.17
N ASP A 115 12.81 -34.00 -28.33
CA ASP A 115 14.12 -34.00 -29.00
C ASP A 115 14.87 -32.72 -28.63
N GLY A 116 16.11 -32.85 -28.18
CA GLY A 116 16.89 -31.69 -27.77
C GLY A 116 18.37 -31.96 -27.61
N PHE A 117 19.11 -30.90 -27.31
CA PHE A 117 20.54 -30.95 -27.08
C PHE A 117 20.85 -31.41 -25.65
N LYS A 118 22.03 -32.00 -25.44
CA LYS A 118 22.49 -32.32 -24.08
C LYS A 118 22.64 -31.04 -23.26
N GLY A 119 22.28 -31.10 -21.98
CA GLY A 119 22.46 -29.98 -21.04
C GLY A 119 21.33 -29.81 -20.04
N ASN A 120 21.39 -28.71 -19.31
CA ASN A 120 20.41 -28.37 -18.29
C ASN A 120 19.21 -27.63 -18.88
N TYR A 121 18.03 -28.05 -18.49
CA TYR A 121 16.74 -27.52 -18.90
C TYR A 121 15.95 -27.06 -17.69
N ARG A 122 15.12 -26.04 -17.92
CA ARG A 122 14.05 -25.62 -17.02
C ARG A 122 12.74 -25.75 -17.77
N ALA A 123 11.79 -26.49 -17.21
CA ALA A 123 10.42 -26.58 -17.71
C ALA A 123 9.45 -25.92 -16.74
N THR A 124 8.41 -25.33 -17.30
CA THR A 124 7.21 -24.92 -16.58
C THR A 124 6.11 -25.90 -16.97
N VAL A 125 5.53 -26.57 -15.99
CA VAL A 125 4.43 -27.53 -16.19
C VAL A 125 3.17 -26.94 -15.58
N SER A 126 2.19 -26.69 -16.44
CA SER A 126 0.91 -26.07 -16.06
C SER A 126 -0.20 -27.11 -16.03
N ARG A 127 -1.08 -27.02 -15.03
CA ARG A 127 -2.33 -27.76 -14.97
C ARG A 127 -3.47 -26.81 -14.61
N ALA A 128 -4.60 -26.94 -15.30
CA ALA A 128 -5.73 -26.05 -15.08
C ALA A 128 -6.22 -26.12 -13.63
N GLY A 129 -6.26 -24.95 -12.97
CA GLY A 129 -6.69 -24.81 -11.59
C GLY A 129 -5.62 -25.17 -10.55
N GLU A 130 -4.36 -25.32 -10.93
CA GLU A 130 -3.21 -25.54 -10.04
C GLU A 130 -2.09 -24.56 -10.40
N LEU A 131 -1.21 -24.24 -9.44
CA LEU A 131 0.01 -23.46 -9.66
C LEU A 131 0.90 -24.08 -10.74
N ASP A 132 1.53 -23.23 -11.55
CA ASP A 132 2.56 -23.66 -12.49
C ASP A 132 3.76 -24.21 -11.71
N GLN A 133 4.25 -25.39 -12.09
CA GLN A 133 5.41 -26.00 -11.45
C GLN A 133 6.67 -25.78 -12.29
N ILE A 134 7.72 -25.28 -11.66
CA ILE A 134 9.03 -25.11 -12.28
C ILE A 134 9.90 -26.33 -11.93
N ILE A 135 10.38 -27.03 -12.96
CA ILE A 135 11.24 -28.20 -12.81
C ILE A 135 12.53 -27.99 -13.58
N ASP A 136 13.64 -28.19 -12.88
CA ASP A 136 14.96 -28.25 -13.48
C ASP A 136 15.35 -29.72 -13.71
N PHE A 137 15.84 -30.04 -14.91
CA PHE A 137 16.33 -31.38 -15.26
C PHE A 137 17.51 -31.32 -16.22
N THR A 138 18.32 -32.36 -16.25
CA THR A 138 19.44 -32.49 -17.20
C THR A 138 19.11 -33.54 -18.25
N PHE A 139 19.28 -33.18 -19.52
CA PHE A 139 19.13 -34.09 -20.65
C PHE A 139 20.52 -34.57 -21.08
N GLU A 140 20.78 -35.87 -20.92
CA GLU A 140 22.07 -36.50 -21.24
C GLU A 140 21.88 -37.71 -22.16
N GLU A 141 22.97 -38.21 -22.72
CA GLU A 141 22.92 -39.41 -23.57
C GLU A 141 22.49 -40.65 -22.78
N GLY A 142 21.58 -41.43 -23.35
CA GLY A 142 21.10 -42.66 -22.71
C GLY A 142 20.15 -42.43 -21.54
N VAL A 143 19.79 -41.17 -21.23
CA VAL A 143 18.68 -40.87 -20.32
C VAL A 143 17.40 -41.33 -21.01
N GLY A 144 16.73 -42.32 -20.41
CA GLY A 144 15.43 -42.79 -20.86
C GLY A 144 14.33 -41.77 -20.52
N ASN A 145 13.28 -42.22 -19.84
CA ASN A 145 12.20 -41.32 -19.45
C ASN A 145 12.65 -40.42 -18.30
N ILE A 146 12.51 -39.11 -18.48
CA ILE A 146 12.58 -38.14 -17.38
C ILE A 146 11.19 -38.10 -16.74
N VAL A 147 11.08 -38.60 -15.51
CA VAL A 147 9.82 -38.61 -14.78
C VAL A 147 9.77 -37.40 -13.86
N ILE A 148 8.84 -36.49 -14.16
CA ILE A 148 8.55 -35.33 -13.34
C ILE A 148 7.37 -35.69 -12.43
N GLN A 149 7.56 -35.61 -11.12
CA GLN A 149 6.48 -35.74 -10.16
C GLN A 149 5.95 -34.35 -9.84
N LEU A 150 4.68 -34.10 -10.18
CA LEU A 150 4.01 -32.86 -9.81
C LEU A 150 3.53 -32.97 -8.36
N ASN A 151 3.92 -32.01 -7.53
CA ASN A 151 3.46 -31.97 -6.15
C ASN A 151 2.15 -31.17 -6.08
N SER A 152 1.07 -31.78 -5.60
CA SER A 152 -0.19 -31.04 -5.41
C SER A 152 -0.14 -29.98 -4.32
N SER A 153 0.93 -29.98 -3.51
CA SER A 153 1.25 -28.94 -2.54
C SER A 153 2.52 -28.22 -3.00
N ASP A 154 2.38 -27.24 -3.88
CA ASP A 154 3.44 -26.26 -4.10
C ASP A 154 3.16 -25.05 -3.19
N PRO A 155 3.79 -24.96 -2.01
CA PRO A 155 3.51 -23.88 -1.09
C PRO A 155 4.07 -22.57 -1.66
N PHE A 156 3.19 -21.59 -1.83
CA PHE A 156 3.56 -20.21 -2.16
C PHE A 156 3.54 -19.34 -0.89
N THR A 157 4.26 -18.22 -0.89
CA THR A 157 4.22 -17.28 0.24
C THR A 157 3.73 -15.90 -0.18
N ILE A 158 2.90 -15.29 0.67
CA ILE A 158 2.50 -13.90 0.47
C ILE A 158 3.66 -13.00 0.91
N THR A 159 4.07 -12.09 0.03
CA THR A 159 5.09 -11.07 0.25
C THR A 159 4.51 -9.67 -0.03
N GLY A 160 5.32 -8.62 0.11
CA GLY A 160 4.94 -7.25 -0.27
C GLY A 160 3.95 -6.55 0.69
N ILE A 161 3.52 -7.23 1.74
CA ILE A 161 2.74 -6.69 2.85
C ILE A 161 3.56 -6.79 4.14
N ALA A 162 3.46 -5.76 4.98
CA ALA A 162 4.19 -5.68 6.24
C ALA A 162 3.37 -4.95 7.30
N SER A 163 3.64 -5.26 8.57
CA SER A 163 3.16 -4.48 9.69
C SER A 163 3.63 -3.03 9.61
N THR A 164 2.82 -2.11 10.11
CA THR A 164 3.12 -0.68 10.03
C THR A 164 2.53 0.06 11.22
N SER A 165 2.94 1.32 11.38
CA SER A 165 2.36 2.23 12.35
C SER A 165 1.86 3.47 11.63
N ILE A 166 0.65 3.88 11.95
CA ILE A 166 0.04 5.11 11.43
C ILE A 166 -0.38 5.99 12.59
N ASN A 167 -0.42 7.28 12.36
CA ASN A 167 -0.97 8.20 13.36
C ASN A 167 -2.46 7.96 13.48
N GLU A 168 -2.98 8.17 14.69
CA GLU A 168 -4.42 8.21 14.92
C GLU A 168 -5.14 9.18 13.98
N ASN A 169 -6.46 9.01 13.89
CA ASN A 169 -7.35 9.78 13.02
C ASN A 169 -7.00 9.66 11.51
N THR A 170 -6.09 8.75 11.15
CA THR A 170 -5.72 8.43 9.77
C THR A 170 -6.26 7.04 9.41
N ALA A 171 -6.88 6.91 8.24
CA ALA A 171 -7.31 5.61 7.74
C ALA A 171 -6.12 4.79 7.23
N TYR A 172 -6.16 3.47 7.43
CA TYR A 172 -5.16 2.53 6.91
C TYR A 172 -5.59 1.98 5.54
N THR A 173 -4.65 1.90 4.61
CA THR A 173 -4.78 1.10 3.38
C THR A 173 -3.44 0.46 3.10
N GLY A 174 -3.42 -0.88 3.03
CA GLY A 174 -2.22 -1.67 2.81
C GLY A 174 -1.76 -1.69 1.35
N ALA A 175 -0.59 -2.27 1.14
CA ALA A 175 -0.07 -2.56 -0.20
C ALA A 175 -0.86 -3.71 -0.86
N THR A 176 -0.74 -3.82 -2.19
CA THR A 176 -1.21 -5.01 -2.90
C THR A 176 -0.24 -6.16 -2.62
N PRO A 177 -0.71 -7.33 -2.15
CA PRO A 177 0.14 -8.49 -1.91
C PRO A 177 0.92 -8.92 -3.16
N SER A 178 2.14 -9.42 -2.96
CA SER A 178 2.98 -10.07 -3.96
C SER A 178 3.31 -11.50 -3.55
N PHE A 179 4.08 -12.23 -4.36
CA PHE A 179 4.45 -13.62 -4.13
C PHE A 179 5.93 -13.86 -4.47
N ASP A 180 6.54 -14.84 -3.79
CA ASP A 180 7.95 -15.23 -3.94
C ASP A 180 8.25 -15.89 -5.29
N ASP A 181 7.31 -16.66 -5.84
CA ASP A 181 7.35 -17.13 -7.22
C ASP A 181 6.17 -16.59 -8.02
N PRO A 182 6.35 -15.44 -8.73
CA PRO A 182 5.27 -14.90 -9.54
C PRO A 182 4.91 -15.84 -10.69
N LEU A 183 5.86 -16.59 -11.26
CA LEU A 183 5.58 -17.43 -12.43
C LEU A 183 4.61 -18.55 -12.10
N SER A 184 4.68 -19.11 -10.89
CA SER A 184 3.75 -20.13 -10.40
C SER A 184 2.30 -19.64 -10.27
N ILE A 185 2.08 -18.33 -10.10
CA ILE A 185 0.77 -17.74 -9.74
C ILE A 185 0.23 -16.71 -10.75
N VAL A 186 1.02 -16.31 -11.76
CA VAL A 186 0.74 -15.17 -12.68
C VAL A 186 -0.58 -15.28 -13.44
N ASN A 187 -1.23 -16.45 -13.50
CA ASN A 187 -2.49 -16.65 -14.22
C ASN A 187 -3.63 -17.28 -13.40
N LEU A 188 -3.53 -17.32 -12.06
CA LEU A 188 -4.50 -18.04 -11.25
C LEU A 188 -5.44 -17.10 -10.48
N PRO A 189 -6.76 -17.33 -10.54
CA PRO A 189 -7.70 -16.64 -9.67
C PRO A 189 -7.49 -17.10 -8.23
N LEU A 190 -7.35 -16.14 -7.31
CA LEU A 190 -7.18 -16.38 -5.89
C LEU A 190 -8.41 -15.95 -5.11
N ASP A 191 -8.85 -16.82 -4.21
CA ASP A 191 -9.86 -16.52 -3.20
C ASP A 191 -9.18 -15.95 -1.95
N TRP A 192 -9.51 -14.70 -1.64
CA TRP A 192 -8.94 -13.98 -0.50
C TRP A 192 -9.87 -14.04 0.72
N SER A 193 -9.29 -14.32 1.88
CA SER A 193 -9.98 -14.33 3.16
C SER A 193 -9.15 -13.66 4.26
N LYS A 194 -9.81 -13.24 5.35
CA LYS A 194 -9.18 -12.63 6.52
C LYS A 194 -9.68 -13.28 7.80
N SER A 195 -8.79 -13.45 8.77
CA SER A 195 -9.06 -13.98 10.10
C SER A 195 -8.23 -13.25 11.15
N GLY A 196 -8.49 -13.50 12.43
CA GLY A 196 -7.87 -12.79 13.55
C GLY A 196 -8.89 -12.11 14.45
N ALA A 197 -8.44 -11.64 15.62
CA ALA A 197 -9.31 -11.02 16.61
C ALA A 197 -9.89 -9.69 16.11
N ASP A 198 -9.09 -8.91 15.38
CA ASP A 198 -9.48 -7.59 14.88
C ASP A 198 -9.96 -7.62 13.42
N ALA A 199 -10.08 -8.81 12.82
CA ALA A 199 -10.39 -8.97 11.39
C ALA A 199 -11.70 -8.29 10.95
N ALA A 200 -12.67 -8.12 11.86
CA ALA A 200 -13.92 -7.41 11.60
C ALA A 200 -13.75 -5.90 11.40
N LEU A 201 -12.64 -5.33 11.87
CA LEU A 201 -12.30 -3.91 11.72
C LEU A 201 -11.62 -3.61 10.38
N PHE A 202 -11.15 -4.64 9.68
CA PHE A 202 -10.57 -4.55 8.35
C PHE A 202 -11.61 -4.84 7.27
N THR A 203 -11.46 -4.19 6.12
CA THR A 203 -12.11 -4.57 4.86
C THR A 203 -11.07 -5.17 3.91
N LEU A 204 -11.50 -6.08 3.03
CA LEU A 204 -10.64 -6.84 2.13
C LEU A 204 -11.15 -6.71 0.69
N SER A 205 -10.29 -6.29 -0.22
CA SER A 205 -10.60 -6.21 -1.65
C SER A 205 -10.50 -7.58 -2.34
N SER A 206 -11.00 -7.67 -3.58
CA SER A 206 -10.81 -8.85 -4.44
C SER A 206 -9.36 -9.08 -4.87
N THR A 207 -8.47 -8.12 -4.64
CA THR A 207 -7.03 -8.20 -4.96
C THR A 207 -6.17 -8.45 -3.72
N GLY A 208 -6.78 -8.74 -2.57
CA GLY A 208 -6.05 -8.99 -1.33
C GLY A 208 -5.63 -7.74 -0.55
N VAL A 209 -6.04 -6.53 -0.97
CA VAL A 209 -5.69 -5.29 -0.26
C VAL A 209 -6.58 -5.14 0.98
N LEU A 210 -5.93 -4.99 2.14
CA LEU A 210 -6.58 -4.71 3.41
C LEU A 210 -6.69 -3.21 3.67
N SER A 211 -7.80 -2.75 4.25
CA SER A 211 -7.97 -1.38 4.72
C SER A 211 -8.74 -1.33 6.02
N MET A 212 -8.55 -0.27 6.81
CA MET A 212 -9.22 -0.06 8.09
C MET A 212 -9.53 1.44 8.24
N GLY A 213 -10.73 1.75 8.74
CA GLY A 213 -11.13 3.14 9.01
C GLY A 213 -10.24 3.79 10.08
N ALA A 214 -10.25 5.13 10.13
CA ALA A 214 -9.48 5.86 11.13
C ALA A 214 -9.81 5.42 12.56
N LYS A 215 -8.76 5.30 13.39
CA LYS A 215 -8.84 4.93 14.80
C LYS A 215 -8.34 6.08 15.66
N ASP A 216 -8.94 6.22 16.83
CA ASP A 216 -8.66 7.24 17.84
C ASP A 216 -7.88 6.58 18.97
N PHE A 217 -6.71 7.08 19.35
CA PHE A 217 -5.83 6.38 20.29
C PHE A 217 -6.47 6.27 21.69
N GLU A 218 -7.21 7.29 22.09
CA GLU A 218 -7.93 7.36 23.37
C GLU A 218 -9.19 6.48 23.39
N SER A 219 -9.63 5.97 22.24
CA SER A 219 -10.80 5.11 22.09
C SER A 219 -10.42 3.78 21.45
N THR A 220 -9.79 2.91 22.25
CA THR A 220 -9.39 1.56 21.83
C THR A 220 -10.60 0.75 21.36
N GLN A 221 -10.42 0.06 20.22
CA GLN A 221 -11.46 -0.78 19.61
C GLN A 221 -10.93 -2.18 19.27
N ASP A 222 -9.62 -2.37 19.37
CA ASP A 222 -8.97 -3.67 19.22
C ASP A 222 -9.33 -4.59 20.40
N ALA A 223 -9.25 -5.89 20.16
CA ALA A 223 -9.76 -6.90 21.08
C ALA A 223 -9.06 -6.90 22.45
N ASN A 224 -7.80 -6.44 22.52
CA ASN A 224 -7.01 -6.44 23.75
C ASN A 224 -6.73 -5.03 24.31
N SER A 225 -7.24 -3.98 23.65
CA SER A 225 -7.13 -2.57 24.02
C SER A 225 -5.68 -2.04 24.09
N ASN A 226 -4.80 -2.49 23.21
CA ASN A 226 -3.41 -2.04 23.13
C ASN A 226 -3.12 -1.11 21.93
N ASN A 227 -4.14 -0.69 21.16
CA ASN A 227 -4.01 0.12 19.94
C ASN A 227 -3.18 -0.52 18.82
N SER A 228 -3.02 -1.84 18.84
CA SER A 228 -2.43 -2.64 17.77
C SER A 228 -3.47 -3.61 17.21
N TYR A 229 -3.74 -3.48 15.92
CA TYR A 229 -4.81 -4.19 15.23
C TYR A 229 -4.22 -5.31 14.40
N GLU A 230 -4.53 -6.56 14.77
CA GLU A 230 -3.94 -7.77 14.19
C GLU A 230 -4.90 -8.48 13.22
N VAL A 231 -4.41 -8.77 12.02
CA VAL A 231 -5.18 -9.49 10.99
C VAL A 231 -4.29 -10.48 10.23
N THR A 232 -4.80 -11.69 10.00
CA THR A 232 -4.20 -12.67 9.12
C THR A 232 -4.92 -12.68 7.79
N LEU A 233 -4.20 -12.35 6.72
CA LEU A 233 -4.64 -12.46 5.34
C LEU A 233 -4.36 -13.88 4.83
N THR A 234 -5.29 -14.50 4.12
CA THR A 234 -5.10 -15.81 3.49
C THR A 234 -5.53 -15.77 2.03
N ALA A 235 -4.63 -16.19 1.13
CA ALA A 235 -4.92 -16.46 -0.28
C ALA A 235 -5.11 -17.97 -0.46
N THR A 236 -6.18 -18.36 -1.15
CA THR A 236 -6.46 -19.75 -1.54
C THR A 236 -6.56 -19.84 -3.04
N GLU A 237 -5.83 -20.75 -3.66
CA GLU A 237 -5.95 -21.03 -5.10
C GLU A 237 -6.94 -22.18 -5.37
N GLN A 238 -7.36 -22.38 -6.62
CA GLN A 238 -8.42 -23.34 -6.96
C GLN A 238 -8.06 -24.80 -6.65
N GLY A 239 -6.77 -25.14 -6.65
CA GLY A 239 -6.26 -26.45 -6.23
C GLY A 239 -6.33 -26.67 -4.72
N GLY A 240 -6.68 -25.66 -3.95
CA GLY A 240 -6.80 -25.69 -2.49
C GLY A 240 -5.52 -25.35 -1.75
N ASN A 241 -4.43 -24.99 -2.44
CA ASN A 241 -3.23 -24.49 -1.79
C ASN A 241 -3.48 -23.11 -1.17
N THR A 242 -2.94 -22.89 0.02
CA THR A 242 -3.17 -21.67 0.78
C THR A 242 -1.85 -21.05 1.24
N ALA A 243 -1.79 -19.72 1.19
CA ALA A 243 -0.73 -18.94 1.82
C ALA A 243 -1.35 -17.94 2.78
N SER A 244 -0.73 -17.75 3.95
CA SER A 244 -1.19 -16.81 4.96
C SER A 244 -0.08 -15.87 5.40
N ALA A 245 -0.43 -14.63 5.70
CA ALA A 245 0.47 -13.63 6.24
C ALA A 245 -0.26 -12.80 7.31
N SER A 246 0.40 -12.57 8.44
CA SER A 246 -0.12 -11.72 9.51
C SER A 246 0.41 -10.30 9.37
N ILE A 247 -0.48 -9.34 9.59
CA ILE A 247 -0.20 -7.92 9.56
C ILE A 247 -0.67 -7.33 10.88
N GLU A 248 0.12 -6.42 11.41
CA GLU A 248 -0.20 -5.60 12.58
C GLU A 248 -0.19 -4.13 12.18
N VAL A 249 -1.25 -3.40 12.51
CA VAL A 249 -1.33 -1.96 12.32
C VAL A 249 -1.40 -1.29 13.69
N THR A 250 -0.32 -0.64 14.09
CA THR A 250 -0.25 0.09 15.37
C THR A 250 -0.67 1.55 15.17
N ILE A 251 -1.50 2.05 16.08
CA ILE A 251 -1.91 3.45 16.10
C ILE A 251 -0.99 4.24 17.02
N ASN A 252 -0.33 5.27 16.48
CA ASN A 252 0.49 6.20 17.26
C ASN A 252 -0.39 7.27 17.89
N ASP A 253 -0.21 7.48 19.20
CA ASP A 253 -0.69 8.64 19.94
C ASP A 253 -0.02 9.91 19.37
N ILE A 254 -0.84 10.84 18.88
CA ILE A 254 -0.40 12.18 18.54
C ILE A 254 -0.90 13.11 19.63
N VAL A 255 0.05 13.51 20.49
CA VAL A 255 -0.18 14.53 21.52
C VAL A 255 -0.96 15.70 20.92
N SER A 256 -2.23 15.80 21.29
CA SER A 256 -3.03 16.97 21.00
C SER A 256 -2.37 18.13 21.76
N GLU A 257 -1.83 19.11 21.03
CA GLU A 257 -1.29 20.34 21.64
C GLU A 257 -2.32 20.88 22.64
N PRO A 258 -1.93 21.22 23.88
CA PRO A 258 -2.85 21.79 24.84
C PRO A 258 -3.44 23.06 24.24
N PHE A 259 -4.71 23.01 23.89
CA PHE A 259 -5.45 24.17 23.44
C PHE A 259 -5.32 25.25 24.53
N SER A 260 -4.61 26.33 24.22
CA SER A 260 -4.50 27.50 25.10
C SER A 260 -5.63 28.46 24.74
N PRO A 261 -6.71 28.55 25.55
CA PRO A 261 -7.83 29.41 25.22
C PRO A 261 -7.40 30.88 25.09
N PRO A 262 -8.03 31.67 24.19
CA PRO A 262 -7.79 33.11 24.13
C PRO A 262 -8.01 33.75 25.51
N ALA A 263 -7.11 34.65 25.91
CA ALA A 263 -7.21 35.33 27.20
C ALA A 263 -8.53 36.11 27.30
N ILE A 264 -9.31 35.83 28.35
CA ILE A 264 -10.49 36.63 28.71
C ILE A 264 -9.97 37.98 29.22
N SER A 265 -10.32 39.08 28.55
CA SER A 265 -10.07 40.43 29.05
C SER A 265 -11.37 41.07 29.52
N THR A 266 -11.35 41.66 30.72
CA THR A 266 -12.43 42.51 31.20
C THR A 266 -12.23 43.91 30.60
N THR A 267 -13.19 44.39 29.81
CA THR A 267 -13.15 45.77 29.33
C THR A 267 -13.88 46.65 30.35
N ALA A 268 -13.14 47.32 31.22
CA ALA A 268 -13.74 48.33 32.08
C ALA A 268 -14.29 49.49 31.22
N GLY A 269 -15.58 49.80 31.31
CA GLY A 269 -16.16 51.05 30.80
C GLY A 269 -17.19 50.97 29.66
N ALA A 270 -17.62 49.79 29.20
CA ALA A 270 -18.73 49.62 28.25
C ALA A 270 -19.84 48.73 28.87
N PRO A 271 -21.09 48.67 28.36
CA PRO A 271 -22.17 47.85 28.91
C PRO A 271 -21.97 46.35 28.58
N VAL A 272 -20.77 45.84 28.85
CA VAL A 272 -20.31 44.49 28.51
C VAL A 272 -19.50 43.92 29.69
N SER A 273 -19.89 42.77 30.27
CA SER A 273 -19.12 42.11 31.35
C SER A 273 -17.89 41.35 30.88
N SER A 274 -17.94 40.81 29.66
CA SER A 274 -16.90 39.93 29.13
C SER A 274 -16.98 39.86 27.61
N ALA A 275 -15.83 39.73 26.96
CA ALA A 275 -15.69 39.56 25.52
C ALA A 275 -14.80 38.35 25.21
N ILE A 276 -15.15 37.59 24.18
CA ILE A 276 -14.38 36.47 23.63
C ILE A 276 -14.21 36.72 22.13
N SER A 277 -12.97 36.75 21.66
CA SER A 277 -12.66 36.84 20.23
C SER A 277 -12.33 35.47 19.67
N ALA A 278 -13.12 34.98 18.71
CA ALA A 278 -12.92 33.68 18.08
C ALA A 278 -13.45 33.67 16.63
N GLY A 279 -12.70 33.08 15.71
CA GLY A 279 -13.11 32.95 14.30
C GLY A 279 -13.29 34.28 13.56
N GLY A 280 -12.58 35.34 13.97
CA GLY A 280 -12.78 36.69 13.44
C GLY A 280 -14.12 37.31 13.84
N LEU A 281 -14.70 36.86 14.96
CA LEU A 281 -15.89 37.42 15.60
C LEU A 281 -15.57 37.80 17.05
N THR A 282 -16.25 38.82 17.57
CA THR A 282 -16.26 39.19 18.99
C THR A 282 -17.62 38.86 19.60
N PHE A 283 -17.64 37.87 20.50
CA PHE A 283 -18.79 37.51 21.32
C PHE A 283 -18.75 38.28 22.62
N ILE A 284 -19.89 38.85 23.01
CA ILE A 284 -20.01 39.65 24.22
C ILE A 284 -21.21 39.27 25.05
N ARG A 285 -21.15 39.67 26.32
CA ARG A 285 -22.17 39.45 27.32
C ARG A 285 -22.45 40.74 28.13
N PRO A 286 -23.72 41.06 28.47
CA PRO A 286 -24.07 42.19 29.35
C PRO A 286 -23.55 42.07 30.79
N PRO A 287 -23.28 43.21 31.47
CA PRO A 287 -22.92 43.25 32.87
C PRO A 287 -24.10 42.98 33.80
N SER A 288 -23.79 42.35 34.94
CA SER A 288 -24.75 41.87 35.93
C SER A 288 -25.57 42.96 36.62
N ASN A 289 -25.20 44.23 36.49
CA ASN A 289 -25.81 45.35 37.21
C ASN A 289 -26.87 46.13 36.41
N ASN A 290 -27.11 45.79 35.13
CA ASN A 290 -28.25 46.33 34.37
C ASN A 290 -29.40 45.32 34.19
N GLU A 291 -29.36 44.20 34.93
CA GLU A 291 -30.49 43.28 35.07
C GLU A 291 -31.58 43.96 35.94
N LEU A 292 -32.40 44.81 35.32
CA LEU A 292 -33.60 45.42 35.93
C LEU A 292 -34.43 44.33 36.62
N THR A 293 -34.69 44.50 37.91
CA THR A 293 -35.56 43.62 38.69
C THR A 293 -37.01 43.81 38.26
N CYS A 294 -37.55 42.88 37.47
CA CYS A 294 -38.97 42.87 37.08
C CYS A 294 -39.71 41.75 37.83
N GLY A 295 -40.92 42.04 38.30
CA GLY A 295 -41.71 41.26 39.27
C GLY A 295 -42.27 39.90 38.82
N GLY A 296 -41.51 39.08 38.09
CA GLY A 296 -41.93 37.75 37.62
C GLY A 296 -40.82 36.70 37.60
N SER A 297 -39.89 36.72 38.57
CA SER A 297 -38.60 36.00 38.49
C SER A 297 -38.60 34.56 39.05
N THR A 298 -37.83 33.70 38.37
CA THR A 298 -37.16 32.52 38.95
C THR A 298 -35.93 32.94 39.77
N ILE A 299 -35.68 32.25 40.88
CA ILE A 299 -34.50 32.46 41.74
C ILE A 299 -33.36 31.57 41.23
N ASP A 300 -32.19 32.16 41.04
CA ASP A 300 -30.97 31.38 40.81
C ASP A 300 -30.57 30.67 42.10
N ALA A 301 -30.53 29.34 42.05
CA ALA A 301 -30.33 28.51 43.24
C ALA A 301 -28.91 28.61 43.84
N PHE A 302 -27.95 29.16 43.10
CA PHE A 302 -26.55 29.29 43.54
C PHE A 302 -26.26 30.67 44.14
N THR A 303 -26.88 31.72 43.62
CA THR A 303 -26.61 33.11 44.00
C THR A 303 -27.74 33.75 44.80
N GLY A 304 -28.94 33.14 44.79
CA GLY A 304 -30.13 33.69 45.44
C GLY A 304 -30.72 34.92 44.75
N LEU A 305 -30.15 35.33 43.60
CA LEU A 305 -30.57 36.51 42.87
C LEU A 305 -31.77 36.24 41.98
N ARG A 306 -32.62 37.26 41.81
CA ARG A 306 -33.80 37.24 40.96
C ARG A 306 -33.47 37.82 39.60
N TYR A 307 -33.55 37.00 38.56
CA TYR A 307 -33.21 37.41 37.19
C TYR A 307 -34.45 37.49 36.29
N CYS A 308 -34.40 38.41 35.32
CA CYS A 308 -35.45 38.56 34.32
C CYS A 308 -35.25 37.58 33.17
N ASN A 309 -36.32 36.88 32.80
CA ASN A 309 -36.40 36.21 31.52
C ASN A 309 -36.67 37.28 30.45
N ILE A 310 -35.77 37.41 29.47
CA ILE A 310 -36.00 38.24 28.28
C ILE A 310 -36.53 37.34 27.16
N SER A 311 -37.50 37.82 26.38
CA SER A 311 -38.00 37.07 25.22
C SER A 311 -36.98 37.07 24.09
N HIS A 312 -37.18 36.24 23.05
CA HIS A 312 -36.36 36.28 21.85
C HIS A 312 -36.33 37.67 21.20
N ALA A 313 -37.50 38.30 21.10
CA ALA A 313 -37.64 39.61 20.50
C ALA A 313 -36.86 40.66 21.29
N ASP A 314 -36.88 40.57 22.63
CA ASP A 314 -36.13 41.45 23.51
C ASP A 314 -34.62 41.19 23.41
N ALA A 315 -34.19 39.94 23.24
CA ALA A 315 -32.78 39.60 23.03
C ALA A 315 -32.26 40.13 21.67
N LEU A 316 -33.06 40.04 20.60
CA LEU A 316 -32.73 40.66 19.31
C LEU A 316 -32.62 42.18 19.45
N ALA A 317 -33.63 42.82 20.04
CA ALA A 317 -33.66 44.25 20.22
C ALA A 317 -32.50 44.74 21.09
N TYR A 318 -32.16 43.98 22.13
CA TYR A 318 -31.02 44.24 23.00
C TYR A 318 -29.70 44.21 22.22
N CYS A 319 -29.39 43.10 21.53
CA CYS A 319 -28.13 43.00 20.78
C CYS A 319 -28.03 44.04 19.66
N ALA A 320 -29.12 44.29 18.94
CA ALA A 320 -29.17 45.32 17.89
C ALA A 320 -29.01 46.75 18.43
N GLY A 321 -29.38 46.98 19.69
CA GLY A 321 -29.23 48.27 20.36
C GLY A 321 -27.82 48.55 20.88
N LEU A 322 -26.90 47.58 20.84
CA LEU A 322 -25.51 47.78 21.28
C LEU A 322 -24.68 48.46 20.20
N GLU A 323 -23.86 49.43 20.61
CA GLU A 323 -22.93 50.11 19.71
C GLU A 323 -21.89 49.15 19.12
N GLY A 324 -21.55 49.33 17.84
CA GLY A 324 -20.56 48.50 17.15
C GLY A 324 -21.13 47.32 16.36
N GLY A 325 -22.42 47.38 16.00
CA GLY A 325 -23.03 46.46 15.03
C GLY A 325 -23.29 45.06 15.56
N TYR A 326 -23.51 44.94 16.88
CA TYR A 326 -23.80 43.65 17.48
C TYR A 326 -25.17 43.12 17.04
N ARG A 327 -25.26 41.80 17.01
CA ARG A 327 -26.49 41.08 16.76
C ARG A 327 -26.51 39.79 17.57
N MET A 328 -27.64 39.09 17.54
CA MET A 328 -27.66 37.71 17.99
C MET A 328 -26.73 36.87 17.07
N PRO A 329 -25.90 35.99 17.63
CA PRO A 329 -25.12 35.07 16.84
C PRO A 329 -26.02 34.07 16.14
N SER A 330 -25.62 33.69 14.93
CA SER A 330 -26.22 32.53 14.30
C SER A 330 -25.74 31.26 14.98
N GLU A 331 -26.52 30.22 14.78
CA GLU A 331 -26.19 28.85 15.10
C GLU A 331 -24.78 28.43 14.66
N ALA A 332 -24.49 28.62 13.38
CA ALA A 332 -23.23 28.22 12.78
C ALA A 332 -22.04 28.94 13.42
N GLU A 333 -22.21 30.21 13.79
CA GLU A 333 -21.14 30.98 14.43
C GLU A 333 -20.84 30.53 15.85
N LEU A 334 -21.88 30.14 16.61
CA LEU A 334 -21.68 29.56 17.94
C LEU A 334 -20.99 28.20 17.83
N GLN A 335 -21.44 27.35 16.91
CA GLN A 335 -20.87 26.01 16.72
C GLN A 335 -19.43 26.04 16.23
N ALA A 336 -19.12 26.92 15.28
CA ALA A 336 -17.79 26.97 14.68
C ALA A 336 -16.76 27.70 15.55
N ASN A 337 -17.19 28.71 16.32
CA ASN A 337 -16.24 29.65 16.93
C ASN A 337 -16.29 29.70 18.45
N LEU A 338 -17.44 29.47 19.07
CA LEU A 338 -17.57 29.60 20.54
C LEU A 338 -17.60 28.25 21.25
N LEU A 339 -18.34 27.27 20.74
CA LEU A 339 -18.44 25.92 21.30
C LEU A 339 -17.10 25.16 21.39
N PRO A 340 -16.20 25.23 20.40
CA PRO A 340 -14.93 24.49 20.45
C PRO A 340 -13.99 24.96 21.57
N LEU A 341 -14.22 26.15 22.12
CA LEU A 341 -13.40 26.72 23.20
C LEU A 341 -13.66 26.08 24.57
N PHE A 342 -14.69 25.23 24.69
CA PHE A 342 -15.15 24.67 25.96
C PHE A 342 -14.86 23.15 26.03
N SER A 343 -13.59 22.77 26.11
CA SER A 343 -13.17 21.36 26.09
C SER A 343 -12.90 20.72 27.45
N ASP A 344 -12.72 21.46 28.55
CA ASP A 344 -12.31 20.88 29.85
C ASP A 344 -13.09 21.35 31.10
N ASP A 345 -12.74 20.75 32.25
CA ASP A 345 -13.42 20.85 33.55
C ASP A 345 -13.02 22.09 34.39
N THR A 346 -12.22 23.01 33.83
CA THR A 346 -11.61 24.12 34.59
C THR A 346 -12.54 25.34 34.80
N ILE A 347 -13.62 25.46 34.01
CA ILE A 347 -14.61 26.55 34.13
C ILE A 347 -15.53 26.42 35.36
N ARG A 348 -15.48 25.31 36.11
CA ARG A 348 -16.25 25.13 37.36
C ARG A 348 -16.08 26.28 38.37
N THR A 349 -14.99 27.04 38.28
CA THR A 349 -14.66 28.09 39.26
C THR A 349 -14.91 29.52 38.76
N THR A 350 -15.19 29.74 37.47
CA THR A 350 -15.43 31.07 36.89
C THR A 350 -16.83 31.14 36.29
N HIS A 351 -17.80 31.39 37.17
CA HIS A 351 -19.15 31.82 36.78
C HIS A 351 -19.08 32.94 35.72
N GLN A 352 -19.56 32.70 34.49
CA GLN A 352 -20.25 33.70 33.64
C GLN A 352 -20.63 33.27 32.21
N TRP A 353 -20.19 32.12 31.71
CA TRP A 353 -20.62 31.57 30.41
C TRP A 353 -21.33 30.22 30.61
N PRO A 354 -22.48 29.97 29.95
CA PRO A 354 -23.32 28.83 30.30
C PRO A 354 -22.69 27.51 29.83
N THR A 355 -22.25 26.69 30.78
CA THR A 355 -21.98 25.26 30.56
C THR A 355 -22.47 24.49 31.80
N ASP A 356 -23.46 23.61 31.62
CA ASP A 356 -23.75 22.53 32.58
C ASP A 356 -23.81 21.21 31.80
N LYS A 357 -22.95 20.26 32.19
CA LYS A 357 -22.70 18.96 31.54
C LYS A 357 -23.50 17.80 32.17
N SER A 358 -24.45 18.03 33.07
CA SER A 358 -25.13 16.94 33.81
C SER A 358 -26.37 16.29 33.12
N TYR A 359 -26.59 16.50 31.81
CA TYR A 359 -27.86 16.16 31.14
C TYR A 359 -27.87 14.85 30.30
N TRP A 360 -27.12 13.82 30.70
CA TRP A 360 -27.02 12.54 29.97
C TRP A 360 -27.53 11.34 30.78
N SER A 361 -28.83 11.28 31.04
CA SER A 361 -29.53 10.08 31.52
C SER A 361 -30.72 9.75 30.61
N ILE A 362 -30.90 8.47 30.30
CA ILE A 362 -31.86 7.89 29.34
C ILE A 362 -33.18 7.41 29.97
N THR A 363 -33.56 7.91 31.16
CA THR A 363 -34.80 7.45 31.83
C THR A 363 -35.89 8.53 31.86
N PRO A 364 -37.13 8.28 31.38
CA PRO A 364 -38.22 9.26 31.40
C PRO A 364 -38.97 9.27 32.73
N GLY A 365 -39.20 10.45 33.33
CA GLY A 365 -40.03 10.60 34.53
C GLY A 365 -40.33 12.04 34.96
N THR A 366 -41.57 12.48 34.67
CA THR A 366 -42.40 13.54 35.32
C THR A 366 -41.86 14.96 35.60
N ILE A 367 -42.62 15.98 35.14
CA ILE A 367 -42.73 17.42 35.53
C ILE A 367 -41.42 18.26 35.57
N ALA A 368 -40.24 17.65 35.49
CA ALA A 368 -38.94 18.32 35.35
C ALA A 368 -38.64 18.82 33.91
N ASP A 369 -39.60 18.71 32.98
CA ASP A 369 -39.46 19.05 31.56
C ASP A 369 -39.42 20.57 31.22
N ARG A 370 -39.00 21.42 32.17
CA ARG A 370 -39.05 22.90 32.01
C ARG A 370 -37.72 23.60 31.74
N VAL A 371 -36.64 22.88 31.41
CA VAL A 371 -35.34 23.52 31.16
C VAL A 371 -34.81 23.08 29.79
N ARG A 372 -34.77 24.02 28.82
CA ARG A 372 -34.16 23.80 27.51
C ARG A 372 -33.16 24.92 27.22
N VAL A 373 -31.88 24.54 27.19
CA VAL A 373 -30.74 25.29 26.62
C VAL A 373 -30.09 24.37 25.57
N LEU A 374 -29.55 24.96 24.50
CA LEU A 374 -28.91 24.35 23.32
C LEU A 374 -28.56 22.86 23.44
N ARG A 375 -29.27 22.01 22.69
CA ARG A 375 -29.00 20.57 22.56
C ARG A 375 -28.73 20.24 21.09
N TYR A 376 -27.54 19.73 20.77
CA TYR A 376 -27.25 19.10 19.47
C TYR A 376 -27.53 17.60 19.57
N THR A 377 -28.26 17.03 18.60
CA THR A 377 -28.61 15.60 18.55
C THR A 377 -28.16 15.01 17.20
N PRO A 378 -27.22 14.06 17.15
CA PRO A 378 -26.64 13.58 15.88
C PRO A 378 -27.60 12.82 14.95
N SER A 379 -28.75 12.34 15.45
CA SER A 379 -29.63 11.45 14.69
C SER A 379 -30.62 12.13 13.74
N ILE A 380 -30.77 13.46 13.76
CA ILE A 380 -31.81 14.17 13.00
C ILE A 380 -31.41 15.50 12.32
N GLY A 381 -30.15 15.92 12.39
CA GLY A 381 -29.61 16.99 11.53
C GLY A 381 -30.32 18.36 11.58
N LEU A 382 -31.07 18.68 12.64
CA LEU A 382 -31.80 19.95 12.80
C LEU A 382 -31.61 20.50 14.21
N ILE A 383 -31.38 21.82 14.31
CA ILE A 383 -31.42 22.54 15.58
C ILE A 383 -32.70 23.36 15.69
N ASN A 384 -33.35 23.31 16.85
CA ASN A 384 -34.58 24.04 17.15
C ASN A 384 -34.37 24.99 18.33
N TRP A 385 -34.79 26.24 18.12
CA TRP A 385 -34.49 27.40 18.94
C TRP A 385 -35.70 27.76 19.82
N ASN A 386 -35.57 27.80 21.16
CA ASN A 386 -36.65 28.30 22.04
C ASN A 386 -36.13 28.82 23.41
N PRO A 387 -36.17 30.15 23.67
CA PRO A 387 -35.60 30.75 24.88
C PRO A 387 -36.69 30.97 25.94
N THR A 388 -36.89 30.04 26.87
CA THR A 388 -37.85 30.29 27.97
C THR A 388 -37.45 29.79 29.35
N SER A 389 -36.17 29.54 29.61
CA SER A 389 -35.75 29.40 31.01
C SER A 389 -34.29 29.75 31.17
N SER A 390 -34.05 30.88 31.87
CA SER A 390 -32.79 31.37 32.40
C SER A 390 -31.61 31.33 31.43
N LEU A 391 -31.18 32.50 30.94
CA LEU A 391 -29.77 32.94 30.78
C LEU A 391 -29.65 34.03 29.70
N ARG A 392 -29.29 35.23 30.16
CA ARG A 392 -28.34 36.22 29.59
C ARG A 392 -28.06 36.11 28.07
N ALA A 393 -28.52 37.10 27.29
CA ALA A 393 -28.24 37.18 25.84
C ALA A 393 -26.72 37.24 25.55
N VAL A 394 -26.28 36.45 24.57
CA VAL A 394 -24.95 36.54 23.96
C VAL A 394 -25.10 37.29 22.65
N CYS A 395 -24.31 38.34 22.46
CA CYS A 395 -24.30 39.11 21.22
C CYS A 395 -22.96 38.91 20.50
N VAL A 396 -22.95 39.01 19.17
CA VAL A 396 -21.75 38.86 18.35
C VAL A 396 -21.64 40.01 17.35
N ARG A 397 -20.41 40.35 17.00
CA ARG A 397 -20.06 41.16 15.83
C ARG A 397 -18.85 40.55 15.11
N PRO A 398 -18.61 40.87 13.83
CA PRO A 398 -17.31 40.70 13.20
C PRO A 398 -16.19 41.40 13.98
#